data_AF-A0A7J8W395-F1
#
_entry.id   AF-A0A7J8W395-F1
#
_cell.length_a   1.000
_cell.length_b   1.000
_cell.length_c   1.000
_cell.angle_alpha   90.00
_cell.angle_beta   90.00
_cell.angle_gamma   90.00
#
_symmetry.space_group_name_H-M   'P 1'
#
loop_
_entity.id
_entity.type
_entity.pdbx_description
1 polymer ?
#
loop_
_entity_poly.entity_id
_entity_poly.type
_entity_poly.pdbx_seq_one_letter_code
_entity_poly.pdbx_strand_id
1 'polypeptide(L)' 'MKTAWVPGVLDYKIQNGIGNLGIRVVANLIDSNTKKWRAKIMNNTFSENDTNRILCIPLVRFPHNDYMVWQGEA' A
#
# COMPACT_ATOMS: atom_id res chain seq x y z
N MET A 1 -20.65 -13.19 15.82
CA MET A 1 -20.31 -11.77 16.05
C MET A 1 -18.86 -11.58 15.63
N LYS A 2 -18.60 -10.77 14.59
CA LYS A 2 -17.23 -10.56 14.07
C LYS A 2 -16.72 -9.25 14.67
N THR A 3 -15.94 -9.35 15.74
CA THR A 3 -15.28 -8.21 16.37
C THR A 3 -14.31 -7.58 15.37
N ALA A 4 -14.48 -6.27 15.13
CA ALA A 4 -13.51 -5.49 14.37
C ALA A 4 -12.15 -5.60 15.08
N TRP A 5 -11.09 -5.89 14.33
CA TRP A 5 -9.72 -6.03 14.86
C TRP A 5 -9.15 -4.71 15.39
N VAL A 6 -9.85 -3.59 15.14
CA VAL A 6 -9.51 -2.26 15.64
C VAL A 6 -10.74 -1.72 16.38
N PRO A 7 -10.65 -1.44 17.69
CA PRO A 7 -11.73 -0.83 18.45
C PRO A 7 -12.05 0.57 17.91
N GLY A 8 -13.34 0.87 17.70
CA GLY A 8 -13.81 2.24 17.40
C GLY A 8 -13.95 2.63 15.92
N VAL A 9 -13.71 1.72 14.98
CA VAL A 9 -13.89 1.99 13.54
C VAL A 9 -15.17 1.29 13.05
N LEU A 10 -16.26 2.05 12.90
CA LEU A 10 -17.59 1.52 12.56
C LEU A 10 -17.78 1.14 11.09
N ASP A 11 -16.90 1.54 10.19
CA ASP A 11 -17.04 1.26 8.77
C ASP A 11 -15.70 0.87 8.13
N TYR A 12 -15.44 -0.43 8.02
CA TYR A 12 -14.29 -0.98 7.28
C TYR A 12 -14.50 -0.96 5.76
N LYS A 13 -15.56 -0.31 5.27
CA LYS A 13 -15.89 -0.33 3.85
C LYS A 13 -14.90 0.57 3.12
N ILE A 14 -13.89 -0.05 2.51
CA ILE A 14 -12.94 0.63 1.63
C ILE A 14 -13.77 1.36 0.58
N GLN A 15 -13.83 2.68 0.71
CA GLN A 15 -14.53 3.53 -0.24
C GLN A 15 -13.72 3.50 -1.53
N ASN A 16 -14.12 2.63 -2.47
CA ASN A 16 -13.58 2.59 -3.81
C ASN A 16 -14.15 3.77 -4.62
N GLY A 17 -13.81 5.00 -4.21
CA GLY A 17 -14.01 6.19 -5.02
C GLY A 17 -13.08 6.07 -6.22
N ILE A 18 -13.64 5.70 -7.37
CA ILE A 18 -12.91 5.54 -8.62
C ILE A 18 -12.26 6.87 -8.99
N GLY A 19 -10.99 7.01 -8.65
CA GLY A 19 -10.08 8.04 -9.15
C GLY A 19 -9.00 7.35 -9.97
N ASN A 20 -9.00 7.58 -11.28
CA ASN A 20 -8.05 7.06 -12.28
C ASN A 20 -8.10 5.54 -12.55
N LEU A 21 -8.77 5.16 -13.64
CA LEU A 21 -8.92 3.77 -14.12
C LEU A 21 -7.58 3.02 -14.34
N GLY A 22 -6.46 3.75 -14.49
CA GLY A 22 -5.13 3.19 -14.74
C GLY A 22 -4.35 2.71 -13.50
N ILE A 23 -4.73 3.14 -12.29
CA ILE A 23 -4.00 2.82 -11.06
C ILE A 23 -4.88 1.91 -10.21
N ARG A 24 -4.88 0.61 -10.53
CA ARG A 24 -5.67 -0.39 -9.80
C ARG A 24 -4.91 -1.03 -8.64
N VAL A 25 -3.58 -0.98 -8.67
CA VAL A 25 -2.71 -1.68 -7.71
C VAL A 25 -1.52 -0.81 -7.31
N VAL A 26 -1.00 -1.03 -6.11
CA VAL A 26 0.19 -0.32 -5.57
C VAL A 26 1.41 -0.53 -6.47
N ALA A 27 1.53 -1.67 -7.16
CA ALA A 27 2.60 -1.92 -8.11
C ALA A 27 2.68 -0.88 -9.24
N ASN A 28 1.54 -0.28 -9.65
CA ASN A 28 1.52 0.76 -10.69
C ASN A 28 2.11 2.09 -10.19
N LEU A 29 2.22 2.28 -8.88
CA LEU A 29 2.82 3.47 -8.25
C LEU A 29 4.34 3.33 -8.09
N ILE A 30 4.89 2.16 -8.35
CA ILE A 30 6.32 1.86 -8.17
C ILE A 30 6.98 1.76 -9.55
N ASP A 31 8.13 2.40 -9.70
CA ASP A 31 8.98 2.20 -10.87
C ASP A 31 9.76 0.88 -10.72
N SER A 32 9.48 -0.07 -11.61
CA SER A 32 10.04 -1.43 -11.54
C SER A 32 11.56 -1.46 -11.68
N ASN A 33 12.12 -0.50 -12.41
CA ASN A 33 13.54 -0.46 -12.77
C ASN A 33 14.37 0.19 -11.67
N THR A 34 13.89 1.31 -11.13
CA THR A 34 14.59 2.10 -10.11
C THR A 34 14.19 1.74 -8.69
N LYS A 35 13.11 0.96 -8.51
CA LYS A 35 12.49 0.63 -7.21
C LYS A 35 12.20 1.88 -6.39
N LYS A 36 11.67 2.91 -7.06
CA LYS A 36 11.27 4.19 -6.46
C LYS A 36 9.79 4.44 -6.67
N TRP A 37 9.20 5.22 -5.77
CA TRP A 37 7.86 5.73 -5.92
C TRP A 37 7.77 6.69 -7.12
N ARG A 38 6.72 6.54 -7.93
CA ARG A 38 6.41 7.46 -9.03
C ARG A 38 5.75 8.72 -8.45
N ALA A 39 6.55 9.60 -7.84
CA ALA A 39 6.08 10.77 -7.09
C ALA A 39 5.08 11.65 -7.87
N LYS A 40 5.29 11.86 -9.18
CA LYS A 40 4.35 12.59 -10.04
C LYS A 40 2.94 11.98 -10.07
N ILE A 41 2.86 10.65 -10.10
CA ILE A 41 1.59 9.93 -10.10
C ILE A 41 0.94 10.03 -8.73
N MET A 42 1.73 9.91 -7.66
CA MET A 42 1.23 10.01 -6.30
C MET A 42 0.65 11.38 -5.97
N ASN A 43 1.36 12.46 -6.31
CA ASN A 43 0.89 13.83 -6.11
C ASN A 43 -0.44 14.12 -6.84
N ASN A 44 -0.71 13.41 -7.94
CA ASN A 44 -1.94 13.55 -8.71
C ASN A 44 -3.08 12.64 -8.21
N THR A 45 -2.77 11.63 -7.40
CA THR A 45 -3.73 10.59 -6.98
C THR A 45 -4.16 10.74 -5.52
N PHE A 46 -3.24 11.17 -4.65
CA PHE A 46 -3.46 11.26 -3.22
C PHE A 46 -3.42 12.71 -2.75
N SER A 47 -3.93 12.96 -1.54
CA SER A 47 -3.72 14.23 -0.86
C SER A 47 -2.21 14.45 -0.62
N GLU A 48 -1.80 15.70 -0.44
CA GLU A 48 -0.40 16.02 -0.13
C GLU A 48 0.07 15.30 1.13
N ASN A 49 -0.76 15.30 2.17
CA ASN A 49 -0.45 14.62 3.43
C ASN A 49 -0.26 13.10 3.25
N ASP A 50 -1.13 12.45 2.48
CA ASP A 50 -1.02 11.01 2.22
C ASP A 50 0.18 10.70 1.31
N THR A 51 0.43 11.53 0.31
CA THR A 51 1.60 11.39 -0.56
C THR A 51 2.88 11.45 0.25
N ASN A 52 3.02 12.43 1.14
CA ASN A 52 4.19 12.56 2.01
C ASN A 52 4.38 11.31 2.89
N ARG A 53 3.29 10.76 3.45
CA ARG A 53 3.34 9.52 4.24
C ARG A 53 3.77 8.31 3.41
N ILE A 54 3.23 8.14 2.21
CA ILE A 54 3.54 6.99 1.35
C ILE A 54 4.99 7.08 0.85
N LEU A 55 5.50 8.28 0.52
CA LEU A 55 6.89 8.47 0.09
C LEU A 55 7.92 8.07 1.16
N CYS A 56 7.55 8.09 2.44
CA CYS A 56 8.38 7.61 3.53
C CYS A 56 8.46 6.07 3.63
N ILE A 57 7.59 5.33 2.94
CA ILE A 57 7.62 3.86 2.97
C ILE A 57 8.84 3.38 2.17
N PRO A 58 9.78 2.66 2.80
CA PRO A 58 10.98 2.17 2.10
C PRO A 58 10.59 1.11 1.07
N LEU A 59 11.09 1.28 -0.15
CA LEU A 59 10.97 0.27 -1.20
C LEU A 59 12.20 -0.62 -1.18
N VAL A 60 11.96 -1.92 -1.23
CA VAL A 60 12.99 -2.95 -1.27
C VAL A 60 13.79 -2.81 -2.58
N ARG A 61 15.10 -2.58 -2.47
CA ARG A 61 16.00 -2.44 -3.62
C ARG A 61 16.46 -3.78 -4.18
N PHE A 62 16.55 -4.79 -3.31
CA PHE A 62 17.04 -6.12 -3.65
C PHE A 62 15.97 -7.16 -3.35
N PRO A 63 15.63 -8.04 -4.28
CA PRO A 63 14.69 -9.11 -3.99
C PRO A 63 15.25 -9.95 -2.83
N HIS A 64 14.50 -10.00 -1.73
CA HIS A 64 14.76 -10.92 -0.65
C HIS A 64 13.86 -12.13 -0.85
N ASN A 65 14.38 -13.32 -0.64
CA ASN A 65 13.54 -14.51 -0.60
C ASN A 65 12.62 -14.40 0.61
N ASP A 66 11.34 -14.71 0.42
CA ASP A 66 10.40 -14.83 1.54
C ASP A 66 10.81 -16.03 2.40
N TYR A 67 10.83 -15.85 3.71
CA TYR A 67 11.13 -16.90 4.67
C TYR A 67 9.85 -17.29 5.42
N MET A 68 9.56 -18.60 5.45
CA MET A 68 8.49 -19.14 6.29
C MET A 68 8.96 -19.10 7.74
N VAL A 69 8.62 -18.02 8.44
CA VAL A 69 9.03 -17.76 9.84
C VAL A 69 8.16 -18.48 10.88
N TRP A 70 6.97 -18.95 10.49
CA TRP A 70 6.06 -19.66 11.37
C TRP A 70 5.51 -20.88 10.64
N GLN A 71 5.96 -22.06 11.07
CA GLN A 71 5.27 -23.32 10.84
C GLN A 71 4.49 -23.57 12.12
N GLY A 72 3.16 -23.74 12.05
CA GLY A 72 2.33 -23.92 13.24
C GLY A 72 2.83 -25.06 14.13
N GLU A 73 2.59 -24.95 15.43
CA GLU A 73 2.88 -26.05 16.36
C GLU A 73 2.06 -27.28 15.94
N ALA A 74 2.74 -28.43 15.81
CA ALA A 74 2.16 -29.71 15.40
C ALA A 74 1.49 -30.42 16.58
#